data_AF-A0A7W6NMV8-F1
#
_entry.id   AF-A0A7W6NMV8-F1
#
_cell.length_a   1.000
_cell.length_b   1.000
_cell.length_c   1.000
_cell.angle_alpha   90.00
_cell.angle_beta   90.00
_cell.angle_gamma   90.00
#
_symmetry.space_group_name_H-M   'P 1'
#
loop_
_entity.id
_entity.type
_entity.pdbx_description
1 polymer ?
#
loop_
_entity_poly.entity_id
_entity_poly.type
_entity_poly.pdbx_seq_one_letter_code
_entity_poly.pdbx_strand_id
1 'polypeptide(L)'
;MKRMFTAMLALVVFAGASLAADVPRGTRWEKAILPVVPVRMTCKSASSCYEAVELWCGGYYGADRDGDGIPCETVCSSRAEVQAIEAEIGCDL
;
A
#
# COMPACT_ATOMS: atom_id res chain seq x y z
N MET A 1 -46.86 -38.25 15.94
CA MET A 1 -47.51 -39.18 14.99
C MET A 1 -47.25 -38.73 13.56
N LYS A 2 -46.29 -39.42 12.91
CA LYS A 2 -46.05 -39.64 11.46
C LYS A 2 -46.97 -38.91 10.46
N ARG A 3 -46.40 -37.98 9.67
CA ARG A 3 -46.76 -37.69 8.26
C ARG A 3 -45.46 -37.27 7.55
N MET A 4 -44.71 -38.26 7.07
CA MET A 4 -44.70 -38.67 5.65
C MET A 4 -43.95 -37.66 4.79
N PHE A 5 -42.69 -38.01 4.55
CA PHE A 5 -41.87 -37.55 3.44
C PHE A 5 -42.65 -37.74 2.13
N THR A 6 -42.87 -36.67 1.38
CA THR A 6 -43.13 -36.74 -0.06
C THR A 6 -42.19 -35.77 -0.73
N ALA A 7 -41.11 -36.34 -1.27
CA ALA A 7 -40.24 -35.72 -2.23
C ALA A 7 -41.06 -35.22 -3.42
N MET A 8 -41.02 -33.92 -3.69
CA MET A 8 -41.30 -33.41 -5.02
C MET A 8 -40.10 -32.57 -5.44
N LEU A 9 -39.17 -33.28 -6.07
CA LEU A 9 -38.05 -32.76 -6.84
C LEU A 9 -38.63 -32.00 -8.04
N ALA A 10 -39.02 -30.74 -7.85
CA ALA A 10 -39.31 -29.83 -8.95
C ALA A 10 -37.98 -29.27 -9.45
N LEU A 11 -37.35 -30.02 -10.34
CA LEU A 11 -36.17 -29.62 -11.09
C LEU A 11 -36.62 -28.54 -12.08
N VAL A 12 -36.65 -27.29 -11.63
CA VAL A 12 -36.91 -26.13 -12.50
C VAL A 12 -35.63 -25.87 -13.29
N VAL A 13 -35.54 -26.47 -14.48
CA VAL A 13 -34.54 -26.07 -15.49
C VAL A 13 -34.95 -24.70 -16.01
N PHE A 14 -34.52 -23.62 -15.35
CA PHE A 14 -34.48 -22.32 -16.01
C PHE A 14 -33.37 -22.39 -17.06
N ALA A 15 -33.76 -22.57 -18.31
CA ALA A 15 -32.91 -22.32 -19.47
C ALA A 15 -32.53 -20.83 -19.44
N GLY A 16 -31.38 -20.52 -18.84
CA GLY A 16 -30.76 -19.21 -18.90
C GLY A 16 -30.35 -18.92 -20.33
N ALA A 17 -31.19 -18.23 -21.08
CA ALA A 17 -30.78 -17.57 -22.31
C ALA A 17 -29.84 -16.41 -21.93
N SER A 18 -28.55 -16.72 -21.78
CA SER A 18 -27.52 -15.69 -21.72
C SER A 18 -27.49 -15.01 -23.09
N LEU A 19 -28.16 -13.86 -23.20
CA LEU A 19 -27.86 -12.88 -24.23
C LEU A 19 -26.42 -12.44 -23.95
N ALA A 20 -25.46 -13.10 -24.61
CA ALA A 20 -24.12 -12.60 -24.74
C ALA A 20 -24.22 -11.29 -25.52
N ALA A 21 -24.35 -10.18 -24.77
CA ALA A 21 -24.05 -8.87 -25.32
C ALA A 21 -22.61 -8.95 -25.81
N ASP A 22 -22.43 -8.80 -27.11
CA ASP A 22 -21.15 -8.64 -27.76
C ASP A 22 -20.51 -7.35 -27.20
N VAL A 23 -19.76 -7.47 -26.10
CA VAL A 23 -18.94 -6.37 -25.59
C VAL A 23 -17.80 -6.21 -26.59
N PRO A 24 -17.68 -5.08 -27.30
CA PRO A 24 -16.63 -4.90 -28.28
C PRO A 24 -15.28 -5.02 -27.58
N ARG A 25 -14.58 -6.12 -27.89
CA ARG A 25 -13.25 -6.38 -27.36
C ARG A 25 -12.26 -5.51 -28.12
N GLY A 26 -12.00 -4.33 -27.60
CA GLY A 26 -10.86 -3.53 -28.04
C GLY A 26 -11.16 -2.06 -28.18
N THR A 27 -11.08 -1.34 -27.06
CA THR A 27 -10.61 0.03 -27.13
C THR A 27 -9.17 0.08 -26.65
N ARG A 28 -8.31 0.53 -27.57
CA ARG A 28 -6.85 0.65 -27.54
C ARG A 28 -6.24 1.44 -26.35
N TRP A 29 -7.05 1.93 -25.40
CA TRP A 29 -6.62 2.77 -24.29
C TRP A 29 -6.48 2.04 -22.94
N GLU A 30 -6.68 0.72 -22.89
CA GLU A 30 -6.50 -0.09 -21.66
C GLU A 30 -5.03 -0.33 -21.24
N LYS A 31 -4.06 0.31 -21.90
CA LYS A 31 -2.61 0.09 -21.62
C LYS A 31 -1.80 1.38 -21.44
N ALA A 32 -2.37 2.39 -20.79
CA ALA A 32 -1.57 3.46 -20.21
C ALA A 32 -1.34 3.20 -18.71
N ILE A 33 -0.74 2.05 -18.38
CA ILE A 33 -0.05 1.91 -17.09
C ILE A 33 1.23 2.72 -17.26
N LEU A 34 1.26 3.97 -16.80
CA LEU A 34 2.52 4.70 -16.70
C LEU A 34 3.48 3.82 -15.89
N PRO A 35 4.73 3.62 -16.35
CA PRO A 35 5.70 2.90 -15.54
C PRO A 35 5.91 3.68 -14.24
N VAL A 36 5.48 3.12 -13.11
CA VAL A 36 5.86 3.63 -11.79
C VAL A 36 7.33 3.28 -11.63
N VAL A 37 8.19 4.28 -11.81
CA VAL A 37 9.63 4.13 -11.56
C VAL A 37 9.84 4.31 -10.06
N PRO A 38 10.33 3.29 -9.33
CA PRO A 38 10.61 3.46 -7.91
C PRO A 38 11.75 4.46 -7.75
N VAL A 39 11.46 5.60 -7.14
CA VAL A 39 12.49 6.58 -6.74
C VAL A 39 13.21 6.00 -5.53
N ARG A 40 14.54 5.85 -5.62
CA ARG A 40 15.35 5.51 -4.45
C ARG A 40 15.48 6.77 -3.61
N MET A 41 14.70 6.84 -2.53
CA MET A 41 14.87 7.86 -1.52
C MET A 41 16.18 7.60 -0.77
N THR A 42 16.98 8.65 -0.58
CA THR A 42 18.27 8.59 0.12
C THR A 42 18.36 9.82 1.02
N CYS A 43 19.34 9.90 1.92
CA CYS A 43 19.54 11.12 2.70
C CYS A 43 19.69 12.40 1.85
N LYS A 44 20.13 12.28 0.59
CA LYS A 44 20.26 13.42 -0.33
C LYS A 44 18.92 13.94 -0.85
N SER A 45 17.83 13.17 -0.74
CA SER A 45 16.50 13.65 -1.12
C SER A 45 15.81 14.40 0.02
N ALA A 46 16.21 14.18 1.27
CA ALA A 46 15.66 14.89 2.42
C ALA A 46 16.20 16.31 2.51
N SER A 47 15.31 17.27 2.62
CA SER A 47 15.59 18.71 2.70
C SER A 47 15.49 19.28 4.12
N SER A 48 14.97 18.49 5.06
CA SER A 48 14.80 18.85 6.47
C SER A 48 14.95 17.62 7.37
N CYS A 49 15.22 17.84 8.66
CA CYS A 49 15.24 16.73 9.62
C CYS A 49 13.90 15.99 9.66
N TYR A 50 12.78 16.72 9.57
CA TYR A 50 11.44 16.12 9.54
C TYR A 50 11.28 15.12 8.39
N GLU A 51 11.66 15.50 7.17
CA GLU A 51 11.61 14.62 6.00
C GLU A 51 12.57 13.42 6.14
N ALA A 52 13.73 13.61 6.79
CA ALA A 52 14.66 12.52 7.07
C ALA A 52 14.09 11.51 8.08
N VAL A 53 13.41 11.97 9.12
CA VAL A 53 12.73 11.09 10.10
C VAL A 53 11.56 10.36 9.45
N GLU A 54 10.73 11.04 8.63
CA GLU A 54 9.68 10.37 7.84
C GLU A 54 10.26 9.29 6.94
N LEU A 55 11.37 9.57 6.26
CA LEU A 55 12.05 8.60 5.41
C LEU A 55 12.55 7.39 6.21
N TRP A 56 13.14 7.63 7.38
CA TRP A 56 13.65 6.59 8.25
C TRP A 56 12.52 5.71 8.81
N CYS A 57 11.47 6.33 9.33
CA CYS A 57 10.25 5.66 9.80
C CYS A 57 9.53 4.91 8.67
N GLY A 58 9.68 5.37 7.42
CA GLY A 58 9.21 4.68 6.22
C GLY A 58 10.02 3.41 5.85
N GLY A 59 11.02 3.03 6.63
CA GLY A 59 11.79 1.79 6.47
C GLY A 59 13.13 1.96 5.73
N TYR A 60 13.60 3.19 5.51
CA TYR A 60 14.95 3.41 5.00
C TYR A 60 15.98 3.27 6.14
N TYR A 61 16.30 2.03 6.52
CA TYR A 61 17.25 1.73 7.60
C TYR A 61 18.64 2.36 7.41
N GLY A 62 19.03 2.68 6.17
CA GLY A 62 20.29 3.35 5.88
C GLY A 62 20.31 4.86 6.21
N ALA A 63 19.23 5.41 6.77
CA ALA A 63 19.18 6.79 7.25
C ALA A 63 20.12 6.99 8.45
N ASP A 64 20.16 6.03 9.38
CA ASP A 64 21.06 5.98 10.53
C ASP A 64 22.02 4.79 10.33
N ARG A 65 23.14 5.04 9.65
CA ARG A 65 24.06 3.96 9.21
C ARG A 65 24.94 3.50 10.36
N ASP A 66 25.32 4.41 11.24
CA ASP A 66 26.25 4.22 12.35
C ASP A 66 25.53 3.91 13.66
N GLY A 67 24.21 4.07 13.73
CA GLY A 67 23.35 3.56 14.80
C GLY A 67 23.35 4.45 16.04
N ASP A 68 23.58 5.75 15.88
CA ASP A 68 23.59 6.72 16.98
C ASP A 68 22.19 7.29 17.27
N GLY A 69 21.21 6.92 16.44
CA GLY A 69 19.83 7.38 16.51
C GLY A 69 19.58 8.72 15.82
N ILE A 70 20.51 9.20 14.99
CA ILE A 70 20.39 10.46 14.24
C ILE A 70 20.37 10.15 12.73
N PRO A 71 19.18 10.09 12.10
CA PRO A 71 19.10 9.80 10.68
C PRO A 71 19.60 11.00 9.86
N CYS A 72 20.37 10.71 8.80
CA CYS A 72 20.77 11.70 7.80
C CYS A 72 21.30 13.00 8.43
N GLU A 73 22.37 12.91 9.22
CA GLU A 73 23.00 14.00 10.00
C GLU A 73 23.30 15.31 9.23
N THR A 74 23.25 15.29 7.90
CA THR A 74 23.32 16.52 7.09
C THR A 74 22.16 17.47 7.38
N VAL A 75 20.99 16.94 7.78
CA VAL A 75 19.78 17.72 8.07
C VAL A 75 19.28 17.57 9.51
N CYS A 76 19.58 16.47 10.21
CA CYS A 76 19.28 16.31 11.64
C CYS A 76 20.50 16.60 12.50
N SER A 77 20.33 17.42 13.53
CA SER A 77 21.46 17.93 14.32
C SER A 77 21.61 17.26 15.69
N SER A 78 20.58 16.57 16.19
CA SER A 78 20.63 15.93 17.50
C SER A 78 19.58 14.83 17.70
N ARG A 79 19.87 13.87 18.58
CA ARG A 79 18.89 12.84 18.98
C ARG A 79 17.63 13.44 19.64
N ALA A 80 17.75 14.57 20.32
CA ALA A 80 16.60 15.23 20.95
C ALA A 80 15.62 15.82 19.91
N GLU A 81 16.15 16.41 18.83
CA GLU A 81 15.35 16.87 17.69
C GLU A 81 14.61 15.70 17.03
N VAL A 82 15.33 14.61 16.79
CA VAL A 82 14.78 13.39 16.17
C VAL A 82 13.66 12.81 17.03
N GLN A 83 13.86 12.67 18.35
CA GLN A 83 12.83 12.18 19.27
C GLN A 83 11.58 13.06 19.30
N ALA A 84 11.74 14.38 19.21
CA ALA A 84 10.60 15.29 19.15
C ALA A 84 9.76 15.04 17.88
N ILE A 85 10.42 14.80 16.76
CA ILE A 85 9.78 14.51 15.47
C ILE A 85 9.18 13.09 15.46
N GLU A 86 9.88 12.09 15.99
CA GLU A 86 9.37 10.71 16.18
C GLU A 86 8.04 10.73 16.95
N ALA A 87 7.98 11.50 18.05
CA ALA A 87 6.77 11.69 18.84
C ALA A 87 5.66 12.46 18.09
N GLU A 88 6.02 13.43 17.24
CA GLU A 88 5.08 14.17 16.41
C GLU A 88 4.46 13.30 15.31
N ILE A 89 5.27 12.48 14.64
CA ILE A 89 4.85 11.57 13.57
C ILE A 89 4.14 10.33 14.14
N GLY A 90 4.48 9.94 15.37
CA GLY A 90 3.98 8.71 16.00
C GLY A 90 4.71 7.46 15.51
N CYS A 91 6.02 7.55 15.27
CA CYS A 91 6.87 6.39 14.99
C CYS A 91 7.92 6.22 16.09
N ASP A 92 8.06 4.98 16.59
CA ASP A 92 9.10 4.59 17.54
C ASP A 92 10.01 3.56 16.84
N LEU A 93 11.25 3.93 16.54
CA LEU A 93 12.27 3.10 15.88
C LEU A 93 13.23 2.43 16.88
#